data_AF-A0A4U6JMK4-F1
#
_entry.id   AF-A0A4U6JMK4-F1
#
_cell.length_a   1.000
_cell.length_b   1.000
_cell.length_c   1.000
_cell.angle_alpha   90.00
_cell.angle_beta   90.00
_cell.angle_gamma   90.00
#
_symmetry.space_group_name_H-M   'P 1'
#
loop_
_entity.id
_entity.type
_entity.pdbx_description
1 polymer ?
#
loop_
_entity_poly.entity_id
_entity_poly.type
_entity_poly.pdbx_seq_one_letter_code
_entity_poly.pdbx_strand_id
1 'polypeptide(L)' 'DDGKIVGIDAVVLSTQHAEDIDQKSLQEAVMEEIIKPVLPTEWLSAATKFFINPTGRFVI' A
#
# COMPACT_ATOMS: atom_id res chain seq x y z
N ASP A 1 -15.73 22.65 -5.33
CA ASP A 1 -15.52 21.39 -4.61
C ASP A 1 -16.51 21.21 -3.47
N ASP A 2 -17.67 20.62 -3.78
CA ASP A 2 -18.74 20.28 -2.82
C ASP A 2 -18.37 19.06 -1.95
N GLY A 3 -17.18 19.04 -1.34
CA GLY A 3 -16.75 17.93 -0.48
C GLY A 3 -16.52 16.59 -1.18
N LYS A 4 -16.38 16.59 -2.52
CA LYS A 4 -16.05 15.38 -3.29
C LYS A 4 -14.57 15.04 -3.13
N ILE A 5 -14.30 13.74 -2.96
CA ILE A 5 -12.93 13.19 -2.91
C ILE A 5 -12.30 13.33 -4.29
N VAL A 6 -11.07 13.87 -4.33
CA VAL A 6 -10.33 14.16 -5.57
C VAL A 6 -9.17 13.20 -5.83
N GLY A 7 -8.76 12.42 -4.82
CA GLY A 7 -7.67 11.44 -4.95
C GLY A 7 -7.01 11.09 -3.63
N ILE A 8 -6.03 10.18 -3.70
CA ILE A 8 -5.20 9.75 -2.57
C ILE A 8 -3.77 10.25 -2.76
N ASP A 9 -3.28 11.01 -1.78
CA ASP A 9 -1.88 11.48 -1.76
C ASP A 9 -0.89 10.38 -1.35
N ALA A 10 -1.24 9.61 -0.32
CA ALA A 10 -0.38 8.56 0.21
C ALA A 10 -1.17 7.41 0.85
N VAL A 11 -0.63 6.20 0.70
CA VAL A 11 -1.08 4.97 1.34
C VAL A 11 0.06 4.42 2.17
N VAL A 12 -0.19 4.14 3.44
CA VAL A 12 0.76 3.46 4.33
C VAL A 12 0.13 2.16 4.79
N LEU A 13 0.82 1.04 4.58
CA LEU A 13 0.39 -0.27 5.05
C LEU A 13 1.56 -0.93 5.77
N SER A 14 1.36 -1.28 7.03
CA SER A 14 2.31 -2.08 7.81
C SER A 14 1.62 -3.36 8.26
N THR A 15 2.14 -4.50 7.84
CA THR A 15 1.60 -5.82 8.20
C THR A 15 2.69 -6.72 8.75
N GLN A 16 2.29 -7.60 9.67
CA GLN A 16 3.13 -8.71 10.08
C GLN A 16 3.29 -9.70 8.94
N HIS A 17 4.43 -10.39 8.92
CA HIS A 17 4.76 -11.38 7.92
C HIS A 17 5.66 -12.47 8.51
N ALA A 18 5.78 -13.59 7.80
CA ALA A 18 6.73 -14.64 8.18
C ALA A 18 8.18 -14.16 7.98
N GLU A 19 9.12 -14.72 8.73
CA GLU A 19 10.52 -14.28 8.74
C GLU A 19 11.27 -14.59 7.43
N ASP A 20 10.73 -15.53 6.65
CA ASP A 20 11.29 -16.07 5.40
C ASP A 20 10.87 -15.30 4.14
N ILE A 21 9.84 -14.45 4.21
CA ILE A 21 9.44 -13.62 3.08
C ILE A 21 10.37 -12.41 2.95
N ASP A 22 10.87 -12.18 1.74
CA ASP A 22 11.67 -10.99 1.45
C ASP A 22 10.77 -9.75 1.27
N GLN A 23 11.36 -8.58 1.55
CA GLN A 23 10.63 -7.31 1.53
C GLN A 23 9.99 -7.02 0.16
N LYS A 24 10.64 -7.40 -0.94
CA LYS A 24 10.13 -7.09 -2.28
C LYS A 24 8.89 -7.93 -2.58
N SER A 25 8.94 -9.23 -2.32
CA SER A 25 7.78 -10.12 -2.46
C SER A 25 6.60 -9.67 -1.59
N LEU A 26 6.87 -9.24 -0.36
CA LEU A 26 5.84 -8.68 0.52
C LEU A 26 5.20 -7.41 -0.07
N GLN A 27 6.01 -6.48 -0.58
CA GLN A 27 5.53 -5.25 -1.18
C GLN A 27 4.67 -5.51 -2.44
N GLU A 28 5.12 -6.42 -3.30
CA GLU A 28 4.37 -6.82 -4.49
C GLU A 28 3.04 -7.49 -4.11
N ALA A 29 3.04 -8.45 -3.18
CA ALA A 29 1.83 -9.11 -2.71
C ALA A 29 0.83 -8.13 -2.10
N VAL A 30 1.28 -7.21 -1.24
CA VAL A 30 0.40 -6.18 -0.67
C VAL A 30 -0.16 -5.24 -1.75
N MET A 31 0.65 -4.89 -2.76
CA MET A 31 0.19 -4.02 -3.84
C MET A 31 -0.89 -4.69 -4.69
N GLU A 32 -0.65 -5.92 -5.16
CA GLU A 32 -1.54 -6.62 -6.07
C GLU A 32 -2.77 -7.22 -5.37
N GLU A 33 -2.62 -7.77 -4.17
CA GLU A 33 -3.68 -8.52 -3.49
C GLU A 33 -4.52 -7.66 -2.54
N ILE A 34 -4.04 -6.46 -2.17
CA ILE A 34 -4.73 -5.59 -1.21
C ILE A 34 -4.98 -4.21 -1.80
N ILE A 35 -3.93 -3.47 -2.15
CA ILE A 35 -4.07 -2.05 -2.50
C ILE A 35 -4.86 -1.86 -3.79
N LYS A 36 -4.44 -2.48 -4.89
CA LYS A 36 -5.10 -2.37 -6.19
C LYS A 36 -6.56 -2.86 -6.22
N PRO A 37 -6.92 -4.00 -5.61
CA PRO A 37 -8.31 -4.48 -5.63
C PRO A 37 -9.24 -3.71 -4.69
N VAL A 38 -8.71 -3.03 -3.65
CA VAL A 38 -9.52 -2.32 -2.66
C VAL A 38 -9.67 -0.84 -2.96
N LEU A 39 -8.62 -0.18 -3.45
CA LEU A 39 -8.64 1.26 -3.67
C LEU A 39 -9.23 1.60 -5.05
N PRO A 40 -10.19 2.55 -5.13
CA PRO A 40 -10.74 3.00 -6.41
C PRO A 40 -9.63 3.57 -7.31
N THR A 41 -9.51 3.05 -8.53
CA THR A 41 -8.44 3.42 -9.46
C THR A 41 -8.51 4.89 -9.87
N GLU A 42 -9.70 5.50 -9.84
CA GLU A 42 -9.91 6.92 -10.08
C GLU A 42 -9.28 7.83 -9.01
N TRP A 43 -8.99 7.29 -7.81
CA TRP A 43 -8.31 8.05 -6.75
C TRP A 43 -6.79 7.85 -6.76
N LEU A 44 -6.30 6.87 -7.53
CA LEU A 44 -4.89 6.56 -7.66
C LEU A 44 -4.30 7.29 -8.86
N SER A 45 -3.16 7.92 -8.64
CA SER A 45 -2.40 8.59 -9.70
C SER A 45 -0.92 8.25 -9.61
N ALA A 46 -0.15 8.62 -10.63
CA ALA A 46 1.30 8.50 -10.58
C ALA A 46 1.95 9.32 -9.44
N ALA A 47 1.22 10.27 -8.85
CA ALA A 47 1.66 11.05 -7.69
C ALA A 47 1.35 10.37 -6.35
N THR A 48 0.47 9.35 -6.33
CA THR A 48 0.10 8.63 -5.10
C THR A 48 1.31 7.86 -4.57
N LYS A 49 1.67 8.11 -3.32
CA LYS A 49 2.83 7.49 -2.67
C LYS A 49 2.41 6.22 -1.93
N PHE A 50 3.12 5.12 -2.14
CA PHE A 50 2.87 3.86 -1.44
C PHE A 50 4.02 3.54 -0.49
N PHE A 51 3.70 3.36 0.79
CA PHE A 51 4.63 3.02 1.86
C PHE A 51 4.22 1.68 2.48
N ILE A 52 4.80 0.59 1.98
CA ILE A 52 4.52 -0.76 2.46
C ILE A 52 5.69 -1.22 3.34
N ASN A 53 5.39 -1.48 4.62
CA ASN A 53 6.35 -1.78 5.68
C ASN A 53 7.57 -0.83 5.66
N PRO A 54 7.36 0.51 5.77
CA PRO A 54 8.44 1.49 5.63
C PRO A 54 9.51 1.40 6.73
N THR A 55 9.17 0.82 7.89
CA THR A 55 10.10 0.58 9.00
C THR A 55 10.87 -0.75 8.88
N GLY A 56 10.65 -1.51 7.80
CA GLY A 56 11.26 -2.81 7.56
C GLY A 56 10.47 -3.97 8.17
N ARG A 57 11.19 -4.98 8.69
CA ARG A 57 10.61 -6.23 9.18
C ARG A 57 9.64 -5.99 10.35
N PHE A 58 8.46 -6.57 10.24
CA PHE A 58 7.46 -6.62 11.32
C PHE A 58 7.16 -8.10 11.61
N VAL A 59 8.07 -8.73 12.36
CA VAL A 59 8.01 -10.15 12.74
C VAL A 59 7.95 -10.25 14.28
N ILE A 60 7.40 -11.34 14.81
CA ILE A 60 7.39 -11.67 16.24
C ILE A 60 8.24 -12.93 16.46
#